data_AF-A0A953RMP1-F1
#
_entry.id   AF-A0A953RMP1-F1
#
_cell.length_a   1.000
_cell.length_b   1.000
_cell.length_c   1.000
_cell.angle_alpha   90.00
_cell.angle_beta   90.00
_cell.angle_gamma   90.00
#
_symmetry.space_group_name_H-M   'P 1'
#
loop_
_entity.id
_entity.type
_entity.pdbx_description
1 polymer ?
#
loop_
_entity_poly.entity_id
_entity_poly.type
_entity_poly.pdbx_seq_one_letter_code
_entity_poly.pdbx_strand_id
1 'polypeptide(L)'
;MSLNALSEPDRESVLHELFDPTAGGRFTYCRMPIGANDFANEAYTYDETDGDFDLKHFSIEHDRKTLIPFIHGAQRYQPKLL
;
A
#
# COMPACT_ATOMS: atom_id res chain seq x y z
N MET A 1 -4.95 -2.62 10.93
CA MET A 1 -3.51 -2.60 10.56
C MET A 1 -3.04 -1.15 10.63
N SER A 2 -1.86 -0.89 11.20
CA SER A 2 -1.42 0.38 11.83
C SER A 2 -2.03 1.67 11.26
N LEU A 3 -1.74 2.06 10.01
CA LEU A 3 -2.22 3.34 9.46
C LEU A 3 -3.75 3.39 9.24
N ASN A 4 -4.35 2.28 8.82
CA ASN A 4 -5.80 2.18 8.59
C ASN A 4 -6.61 2.11 9.89
N ALA A 5 -5.95 1.88 11.03
CA ALA A 5 -6.59 1.92 12.35
C ALA A 5 -6.71 3.33 12.92
N LEU A 6 -6.02 4.32 12.32
CA LEU A 6 -6.07 5.71 12.75
C LEU A 6 -7.34 6.41 12.25
N SER A 7 -7.68 7.51 12.92
CA SER A 7 -8.68 8.45 12.39
C SER A 7 -8.20 9.03 11.06
N GLU A 8 -9.13 9.51 10.23
CA GLU A 8 -8.76 10.13 8.95
C GLU A 8 -7.83 11.34 9.10
N PRO A 9 -8.05 12.28 10.05
CA PRO A 9 -7.11 13.38 10.29
C PRO A 9 -5.72 12.93 10.71
N ASP A 10 -5.61 11.91 11.58
CA ASP A 10 -4.32 11.41 12.04
C ASP A 10 -3.56 10.70 10.91
N ARG A 11 -4.27 9.89 10.12
CA ARG A 11 -3.70 9.23 8.94
C ARG A 11 -3.20 10.24 7.92
N GLU A 12 -3.97 11.31 7.68
CA GLU A 12 -3.59 12.36 6.74
C GLU A 12 -2.38 13.15 7.25
N SER A 13 -2.33 13.46 8.56
CA SER A 13 -1.17 14.08 9.21
C SER A 13 0.10 13.24 9.03
N VAL A 14 0.01 11.92 9.24
CA VAL A 14 1.15 11.02 9.00
C VAL A 14 1.59 11.04 7.53
N LEU A 15 0.66 11.00 6.57
CA LEU A 15 1.00 11.05 5.14
C LEU A 15 1.66 12.38 4.76
N HIS A 16 1.17 13.51 5.28
CA HIS A 16 1.79 14.82 5.10
C HIS A 16 3.23 14.83 5.62
N GLU A 17 3.45 14.40 6.87
CA GLU A 17 4.78 14.38 7.49
C GLU A 17 5.75 13.41 6.80
N LEU A 18 5.28 12.37 6.13
CA LEU A 18 6.15 11.44 5.41
C LEU A 18 6.49 11.91 3.99
N PHE A 19 5.54 12.54 3.28
CA PHE A 19 5.62 12.70 1.82
C PHE A 19 5.56 14.14 1.30
N ASP A 20 5.13 15.12 2.11
CA ASP A 20 5.07 16.52 1.66
C ASP A 20 6.45 16.98 1.13
N PRO A 21 6.54 17.65 -0.03
CA PRO A 21 7.84 18.04 -0.61
C PRO A 21 8.55 19.15 0.17
N THR A 22 7.85 19.83 1.07
CA THR A 22 8.33 21.00 1.82
C THR A 22 8.37 20.78 3.33
N ALA A 23 7.69 19.77 3.85
CA ALA A 23 7.68 19.39 5.28
C ALA A 23 8.19 17.97 5.52
N GLY A 24 8.46 17.64 6.79
CA GLY A 24 8.72 16.27 7.23
C GLY A 24 9.86 15.51 6.51
N GLY A 25 9.63 14.21 6.27
CA GLY A 25 10.61 13.25 5.74
C GLY A 25 10.85 13.29 4.23
N ARG A 26 9.93 13.91 3.47
CA ARG A 26 10.04 14.16 2.02
C ARG A 26 10.40 12.91 1.21
N PHE A 27 9.79 11.78 1.53
CA PHE A 27 10.09 10.53 0.83
C PHE A 27 9.67 10.62 -0.64
N THR A 28 10.60 10.24 -1.52
CA THR A 28 10.43 10.22 -2.98
C THR A 28 10.57 8.83 -3.57
N TYR A 29 10.81 7.83 -2.72
CA TYR A 29 10.94 6.43 -3.10
C TYR A 29 10.29 5.52 -2.06
N CYS A 30 9.52 4.53 -2.53
CA CYS A 30 8.88 3.53 -1.70
C CYS A 30 9.08 2.12 -2.27
N ARG A 31 8.96 1.11 -1.42
CA ARG A 31 8.97 -0.30 -1.84
C ARG A 31 7.69 -0.97 -1.37
N MET A 32 6.99 -1.63 -2.29
CA MET A 32 5.82 -2.45 -1.99
C MET A 32 6.12 -3.91 -2.32
N PRO A 33 5.65 -4.88 -1.52
CA PRO A 33 5.75 -6.29 -1.87
C PRO A 33 4.77 -6.64 -3.00
N ILE A 34 5.05 -7.75 -3.70
CA ILE A 34 4.10 -8.42 -4.59
C ILE A 34 3.62 -9.65 -3.82
N GLY A 35 2.33 -9.67 -3.44
CA GLY A 35 1.81 -10.66 -2.50
C GLY A 35 2.24 -10.40 -1.04
N ALA A 36 1.99 -11.37 -0.17
CA ALA A 36 2.36 -11.29 1.24
C ALA A 36 3.88 -11.25 1.46
N ASN A 37 4.28 -10.49 2.47
CA ASN A 37 5.58 -10.64 3.14
C ASN A 37 5.37 -10.98 4.62
N ASP A 38 6.46 -11.05 5.38
CA ASP A 38 6.50 -11.31 6.81
C ASP A 38 5.79 -10.25 7.68
N PHE A 39 5.51 -9.06 7.13
CA PHE A 39 4.71 -8.00 7.79
C PHE A 39 3.22 -8.07 7.45
N ALA A 40 2.80 -8.96 6.54
CA ALA A 40 1.39 -9.18 6.25
C ALA A 40 0.70 -9.90 7.41
N ASN A 41 -0.59 -9.60 7.63
CA ASN A 41 -1.37 -10.27 8.69
C ASN A 41 -1.67 -11.74 8.36
N GLU A 42 -1.60 -12.10 7.09
CA GLU A 42 -1.89 -13.43 6.56
C GLU A 42 -1.01 -13.70 5.34
N ALA A 43 -0.74 -14.98 5.08
CA ALA A 43 -0.10 -15.39 3.84
C ALA A 43 -1.10 -15.32 2.69
N TYR A 44 -0.70 -14.71 1.58
CA TYR A 44 -1.48 -14.65 0.34
C TYR A 44 -0.55 -14.41 -0.85
N THR A 45 -1.00 -14.87 -2.00
CA THR A 45 -0.54 -14.52 -3.33
C THR A 45 -1.72 -13.92 -4.09
N TYR A 46 -1.51 -13.52 -5.35
CA TYR A 46 -2.61 -13.05 -6.19
C TYR A 46 -3.37 -14.17 -6.89
N ASP A 47 -2.86 -15.41 -6.86
CA ASP A 47 -3.53 -16.56 -7.47
C ASP A 47 -3.25 -17.83 -6.66
N GLU A 48 -4.20 -18.16 -5.79
CA GLU A 48 -4.14 -19.32 -4.90
C GLU A 48 -4.71 -20.60 -5.53
N THR A 49 -5.18 -20.54 -6.78
CA THR A 49 -5.84 -21.68 -7.42
C THR A 49 -4.79 -22.60 -8.05
N ASP A 50 -4.61 -23.79 -7.46
CA ASP A 50 -3.67 -24.78 -8.00
C ASP A 50 -4.00 -25.16 -9.45
N GLY A 51 -2.96 -25.17 -10.30
CA GLY A 51 -3.08 -25.44 -11.73
C GLY A 51 -3.65 -24.29 -12.58
N ASP A 52 -3.86 -23.09 -12.04
CA ASP A 52 -4.37 -21.95 -12.81
C ASP A 52 -3.27 -21.21 -13.60
N PHE A 53 -2.65 -21.91 -14.55
CA PHE A 53 -1.63 -21.33 -15.43
C PHE A 53 -2.18 -20.25 -16.37
N ASP A 54 -3.51 -20.20 -16.56
CA ASP A 54 -4.20 -19.20 -17.36
C ASP A 54 -4.56 -17.94 -16.54
N LEU A 55 -4.29 -17.91 -15.23
CA LEU A 55 -4.60 -16.82 -14.30
C LEU A 55 -6.08 -16.40 -14.27
N LYS A 56 -7.00 -17.36 -14.39
CA LYS A 56 -8.45 -17.09 -14.39
C LYS A 56 -8.97 -16.59 -13.04
N HIS A 57 -8.28 -16.91 -11.94
CA HIS A 57 -8.63 -16.55 -10.58
C HIS A 57 -7.69 -15.48 -9.98
N PHE A 58 -6.78 -14.94 -10.78
CA PHE A 58 -5.88 -13.88 -10.35
C PHE A 58 -6.68 -12.67 -9.82
N SER A 59 -6.30 -12.19 -8.64
CA SER A 59 -6.97 -11.05 -7.99
C SER A 59 -6.03 -10.24 -7.11
N ILE A 60 -6.17 -8.91 -7.21
CA ILE A 60 -5.51 -7.93 -6.33
C ILE A 60 -6.47 -7.37 -5.26
N GLU A 61 -7.59 -8.04 -5.01
CA GLU A 61 -8.64 -7.55 -4.12
C GLU A 61 -8.15 -7.34 -2.68
N HIS A 62 -7.15 -8.11 -2.24
CA HIS A 62 -6.48 -7.88 -0.96
C HIS A 62 -5.82 -6.49 -0.93
N ASP A 63 -5.00 -6.17 -1.94
CA ASP A 63 -4.26 -4.91 -2.04
C ASP A 63 -5.16 -3.70 -2.23
N ARG A 64 -6.32 -3.87 -2.86
CA ARG A 64 -7.35 -2.82 -2.97
C ARG A 64 -7.83 -2.33 -1.60
N LYS A 65 -7.76 -3.18 -0.57
CA LYS A 65 -8.15 -2.86 0.81
C LYS A 65 -6.98 -2.41 1.68
N THR A 66 -5.74 -2.66 1.25
CA THR A 66 -4.53 -2.46 2.07
C THR A 66 -3.53 -1.50 1.41
N LEU A 67 -2.72 -1.98 0.46
CA LEU A 67 -1.60 -1.25 -0.11
C LEU A 67 -2.04 -0.08 -1.01
N ILE A 68 -3.05 -0.29 -1.86
CA ILE A 68 -3.45 0.69 -2.87
C ILE A 68 -3.94 2.02 -2.24
N PRO A 69 -4.80 2.03 -1.21
CA PRO A 69 -5.19 3.26 -0.53
C PRO A 69 -4.00 4.03 0.05
N PHE A 70 -3.00 3.33 0.59
CA PHE A 70 -1.79 3.97 1.11
C PHE A 70 -0.95 4.62 0.00
N ILE A 71 -0.71 3.88 -1.09
CA ILE A 71 0.07 4.36 -2.25
C ILE A 71 -0.57 5.64 -2.81
N HIS A 72 -1.89 5.62 -3.04
CA HIS A 72 -2.60 6.82 -3.52
C HIS A 72 -2.59 7.96 -2.52
N GLY A 73 -2.67 7.66 -1.21
CA GLY A 73 -2.54 8.67 -0.16
C GLY A 73 -1.18 9.39 -0.21
N ALA A 74 -0.10 8.62 -0.33
CA ALA A 74 1.25 9.17 -0.45
C ALA A 74 1.44 9.99 -1.74
N GLN A 75 0.91 9.49 -2.87
CA GLN A 75 1.00 10.18 -4.18
C GLN A 75 0.25 11.52 -4.22
N ARG A 76 -0.75 11.75 -3.35
CA ARG A 76 -1.38 13.09 -3.25
C ARG A 76 -0.38 14.16 -2.81
N TYR A 77 0.54 13.82 -1.91
CA TYR A 77 1.59 14.74 -1.44
C TYR A 77 2.82 14.72 -2.35
N GLN A 78 3.19 13.55 -2.87
CA GLN A 78 4.33 13.38 -3.76
C GLN A 78 3.91 12.72 -5.08
N PRO A 79 3.40 13.49 -6.07
CA PRO A 79 2.94 12.93 -7.34
C PRO A 79 4.02 12.23 -8.17
N LYS A 80 5.30 12.49 -7.88
CA LYS A 80 6.46 11.85 -8.53
C LYS A 80 7.08 10.74 -7.69
N LEU A 81 6.36 10.24 -6.68
CA LEU A 81 6.81 9.13 -5.83
C LEU A 81 7.11 7.91 -6.69
N LEU A 82 8.33 7.39 -6.57
CA LEU A 82 8.82 6.18 -7.23
C LEU A 82 8.53 4.93 -6.39
#